data_AF-A0A3N5HSK5-F1
#
_entry.id   AF-A0A3N5HSK5-F1
#
_cell.length_a   1.000
_cell.length_b   1.000
_cell.length_c   1.000
_cell.angle_alpha   90.00
_cell.angle_beta   90.00
_cell.angle_gamma   90.00
#
_symmetry.space_group_name_H-M   'P 1'
#
loop_
_entity.id
_entity.type
_entity.pdbx_description
1 polymer ?
#
loop_
_entity_poly.entity_id
_entity_poly.type
_entity_poly.pdbx_seq_one_letter_code
_entity_poly.pdbx_strand_id
1 'polypeptide(L)'
;MRPVVRLTVLAVLVVAALGATRLAPAQSKVTEVLIGSVLPLTGTFANYGQQYLWSAQTAEDIVNNDYADLQVPLGPGKGFPGLGGAPIKFIVRDDQSRGEQARTIVEQLISVNKVHWINGEGTSGITSLIQPVVESAG
;
A
#
# COMPACT_ATOMS: atom_id res chain seq x y z
N MET A 1 10.57 60.83 -14.97
CA MET A 1 9.54 59.80 -14.71
C MET A 1 9.00 59.99 -13.29
N ARG A 2 7.70 60.26 -13.13
CA ARG A 2 7.09 60.67 -11.86
C ARG A 2 7.10 59.50 -10.84
N PRO A 3 7.43 59.73 -9.56
CA PRO A 3 7.61 58.69 -8.54
C PRO A 3 6.39 57.78 -8.34
N VAL A 4 5.19 58.29 -8.62
CA VAL A 4 3.93 57.55 -8.58
C VAL A 4 3.91 56.36 -9.55
N VAL A 5 4.47 56.52 -10.76
CA VAL A 5 4.50 55.45 -11.79
C VAL A 5 5.42 54.30 -11.35
N ARG A 6 6.49 54.59 -10.60
CA ARG A 6 7.40 53.56 -10.08
C ARG A 6 6.76 52.74 -8.96
N LEU A 7 5.98 53.37 -8.08
CA LEU A 7 5.25 52.65 -7.03
C LEU A 7 4.14 51.75 -7.59
N THR A 8 3.41 52.20 -8.61
CA THR A 8 2.34 51.39 -9.21
C THR A 8 2.91 50.17 -9.94
N VAL A 9 4.02 50.33 -10.67
CA VAL A 9 4.70 49.20 -11.33
C VAL A 9 5.25 48.19 -10.31
N LEU A 10 5.81 48.66 -9.20
CA LEU A 10 6.32 47.77 -8.15
C LEU A 10 5.19 46.99 -7.45
N ALA A 11 4.05 47.64 -7.18
CA ALA A 11 2.89 47.00 -6.59
C ALA A 11 2.28 45.91 -7.50
N VAL A 12 2.22 46.15 -8.81
CA VAL A 12 1.74 45.16 -9.78
C VAL A 12 2.69 43.97 -9.90
N LEU A 13 4.01 44.19 -9.83
CA LEU A 13 5.01 43.12 -9.85
C LEU A 13 4.97 42.24 -8.59
N VAL A 14 4.69 42.81 -7.42
CA VAL A 14 4.53 42.04 -6.18
C VAL A 14 3.24 41.21 -6.21
N VAL A 15 2.13 41.75 -6.71
CA VAL A 15 0.87 40.98 -6.86
C VAL A 15 1.01 39.86 -7.89
N ALA A 16 1.74 40.09 -8.98
CA ALA A 16 2.05 39.05 -9.98
C ALA A 16 2.98 37.96 -9.43
N ALA A 17 3.92 38.31 -8.54
CA ALA A 17 4.79 37.35 -7.87
C ALA A 17 4.07 36.50 -6.81
N LEU A 18 3.06 37.05 -6.11
CA LEU A 18 2.23 36.30 -5.17
C LEU A 18 1.17 35.41 -5.86
N GLY A 19 0.73 35.74 -7.07
CA GLY A 19 -0.23 34.93 -7.85
C GLY A 19 0.38 33.66 -8.48
N ALA A 20 1.71 33.51 -8.44
CA ALA A 20 2.44 32.43 -9.13
C ALA A 20 2.94 31.31 -8.22
N THR A 21 2.53 31.27 -6.94
CA THR A 21 2.68 30.05 -6.13
C THR A 21 1.70 29.01 -6.65
N ARG A 22 2.14 28.24 -7.65
CA ARG A 22 1.49 26.99 -8.04
C ARG A 22 1.30 26.18 -6.76
N LEU A 23 0.06 26.06 -6.31
CA LEU A 23 -0.35 25.02 -5.37
C LEU A 23 0.05 23.71 -6.04
N ALA A 24 1.22 23.17 -5.67
CA ALA A 24 1.54 21.81 -6.02
C ALA A 24 0.36 20.97 -5.53
N PRO A 25 -0.24 20.11 -6.38
CA PRO A 25 -1.31 19.25 -5.93
C PRO A 25 -0.79 18.51 -4.70
N ALA A 26 -1.48 18.65 -3.57
CA ALA A 26 -1.12 17.94 -2.36
C ALA A 26 -1.15 16.45 -2.72
N GLN A 27 0.02 15.84 -2.78
CA GLN A 27 0.12 14.42 -3.06
C GLN A 27 -0.67 13.71 -1.97
N SER A 28 -1.69 12.94 -2.38
CA SER A 28 -2.56 12.24 -1.44
C SER A 28 -1.69 11.44 -0.47
N LYS A 29 -1.77 11.77 0.82
CA LYS A 29 -0.98 11.11 1.84
C LYS A 29 -1.42 9.65 1.88
N VAL A 30 -0.50 8.72 1.63
CA VAL A 30 -0.78 7.29 1.83
C VAL A 30 -1.01 7.07 3.32
N THR A 31 -2.22 6.68 3.68
CA THR A 31 -2.62 6.48 5.08
C THR A 31 -2.30 5.08 5.59
N GLU A 32 -2.31 4.09 4.70
CA GLU A 32 -1.97 2.70 4.95
C GLU A 32 -1.59 2.01 3.64
N VAL A 33 -0.69 1.03 3.71
CA VAL A 33 -0.37 0.13 2.60
C VAL A 33 -1.11 -1.19 2.82
N LEU A 34 -2.27 -1.29 2.18
CA LEU A 34 -3.10 -2.50 2.18
C LEU A 34 -2.50 -3.61 1.33
N ILE A 35 -2.31 -4.79 1.92
CA ILE A 35 -1.90 -6.03 1.27
C ILE A 35 -3.05 -7.02 1.34
N GLY A 36 -3.58 -7.46 0.20
CA GLY A 36 -4.54 -8.57 0.18
C GLY A 36 -3.79 -9.88 0.31
N SER A 37 -4.16 -10.73 1.29
CA SER A 37 -3.52 -12.02 1.49
C SER A 37 -4.53 -13.14 1.37
N VAL A 38 -4.32 -14.02 0.40
CA VAL A 38 -5.16 -15.20 0.15
C VAL A 38 -4.39 -16.44 0.60
N LEU A 39 -4.90 -17.08 1.66
CA LEU A 39 -4.21 -18.17 2.36
C LEU A 39 -5.13 -19.38 2.50
N PRO A 40 -4.61 -20.62 2.45
CA PRO A 40 -5.38 -21.82 2.75
C PRO A 40 -5.44 -22.04 4.26
N LEU A 41 -6.23 -21.24 4.99
CA LEU A 41 -6.38 -21.37 6.45
C LEU A 41 -7.19 -22.61 6.83
N THR A 42 -7.99 -23.11 5.90
CA THR A 42 -8.70 -24.39 6.02
C THR A 42 -8.46 -25.28 4.79
N GLY A 43 -8.90 -26.53 4.87
CA GLY A 43 -8.73 -27.54 3.81
C GLY A 43 -7.37 -28.24 3.86
N THR A 44 -6.97 -28.81 2.72
CA THR A 44 -5.81 -29.71 2.58
C THR A 44 -4.49 -29.08 3.05
N PHE A 45 -4.33 -27.76 2.89
CA PHE A 45 -3.07 -27.06 3.17
C PHE A 45 -3.13 -26.16 4.42
N ALA A 46 -4.10 -26.39 5.32
CA ALA A 46 -4.33 -25.58 6.53
C ALA A 46 -3.07 -25.33 7.38
N ASN A 47 -2.20 -26.34 7.53
CA ASN A 47 -0.96 -26.19 8.30
C ASN A 47 -0.02 -25.14 7.68
N TYR A 48 0.13 -25.15 6.36
CA TYR A 48 0.92 -24.12 5.66
C TYR A 48 0.24 -22.75 5.74
N GLY A 49 -1.08 -22.69 5.55
CA GLY A 49 -1.84 -21.43 5.71
C GLY A 49 -1.65 -20.79 7.08
N GLN A 50 -1.63 -21.59 8.15
CA GLN A 50 -1.38 -21.09 9.50
C GLN A 50 0.03 -20.51 9.66
N GLN A 51 1.05 -21.15 9.07
CA GLN A 51 2.42 -20.62 9.06
C GLN A 51 2.53 -19.32 8.27
N TYR A 52 1.83 -19.21 7.14
CA TYR A 52 1.78 -17.98 6.35
C TYR A 52 1.08 -16.85 7.09
N LEU A 53 0.01 -17.14 7.83
CA LEU A 53 -0.67 -16.16 8.68
C LEU A 53 0.26 -15.61 9.77
N TRP A 54 1.00 -16.47 10.45
CA TRP A 54 2.00 -16.03 11.44
C TRP A 54 3.10 -15.19 10.80
N SER A 55 3.55 -15.55 9.60
CA SER A 55 4.53 -14.77 8.85
C SER A 55 4.00 -13.38 8.48
N ALA A 56 2.76 -13.27 8.00
CA ALA A 56 2.13 -11.98 7.69
C ALA A 56 1.97 -11.11 8.94
N GLN A 57 1.53 -11.69 10.06
CA GLN A 57 1.42 -10.99 11.35
C GLN A 57 2.78 -10.51 11.86
N THR A 58 3.82 -11.33 11.72
CA THR A 58 5.19 -10.96 12.10
C THR A 58 5.71 -9.81 11.23
N ALA A 59 5.46 -9.85 9.91
CA ALA A 59 5.83 -8.76 9.02
C ALA A 59 5.07 -7.47 9.33
N GLU A 60 3.77 -7.56 9.62
CA GLU A 60 2.97 -6.42 10.03
C GLU A 60 3.48 -5.79 11.32
N ASP A 61 3.83 -6.61 12.31
CA ASP A 61 4.39 -6.16 13.58
C ASP A 61 5.74 -5.45 13.40
N ILE A 62 6.67 -6.08 12.67
CA ILE A 62 8.00 -5.52 12.40
C ILE A 62 7.89 -4.17 11.69
N VAL A 63 7.06 -4.06 10.67
CA VAL A 63 6.94 -2.81 9.88
C VAL A 63 6.24 -1.70 10.67
N ASN A 64 5.26 -2.04 11.52
CA ASN A 64 4.42 -1.06 12.19
C ASN A 64 4.94 -0.59 13.56
N ASN A 65 6.00 -1.21 14.07
CA ASN A 65 6.62 -0.90 15.36
C ASN A 65 8.11 -0.64 15.19
N ASP A 66 8.70 0.15 16.10
CA ASP A 66 10.12 0.48 16.04
C ASP A 66 10.94 -0.56 16.82
N TYR A 67 11.68 -1.36 16.06
CA TYR A 67 12.63 -2.32 16.59
C TYR A 67 14.05 -1.88 16.26
N ALA A 68 14.55 -0.89 17.01
CA ALA A 68 15.84 -0.24 16.78
C ALA A 68 17.03 -1.22 16.63
N ASP A 69 17.01 -2.34 17.37
CA ASP A 69 18.08 -3.34 17.37
C ASP A 69 17.85 -4.50 16.38
N LEU A 70 16.69 -4.57 15.72
CA LEU A 70 16.36 -5.66 14.81
C LEU A 70 16.93 -5.39 13.41
N GLN A 71 18.00 -6.11 13.06
CA GLN A 71 18.76 -5.92 11.82
C GLN A 71 18.10 -6.59 10.60
N VAL A 72 16.86 -6.24 10.31
CA VAL A 72 16.11 -6.67 9.11
C VAL A 72 15.53 -5.45 8.38
N PRO A 73 15.15 -5.58 7.09
CA PRO A 73 14.46 -4.50 6.39
C PRO A 73 13.23 -4.03 7.15
N LEU A 74 13.08 -2.71 7.29
CA LEU A 74 11.99 -2.06 8.03
C LEU A 74 11.90 -2.45 9.53
N GLY A 75 12.97 -2.99 10.13
CA GLY A 75 13.05 -3.22 11.57
C GLY A 75 13.18 -1.91 12.37
N PRO A 76 14.22 -1.08 12.13
CA PRO A 76 14.33 0.23 12.76
C PRO A 76 13.40 1.26 12.11
N GLY A 77 12.76 2.08 12.95
CA GLY A 77 11.77 3.08 12.52
C GLY A 77 10.35 2.50 12.47
N LYS A 78 9.40 3.28 11.93
CA LYS A 78 7.99 2.87 11.89
C LYS A 78 7.34 3.21 10.55
N GLY A 79 6.68 2.20 9.98
CA GLY A 79 6.01 2.28 8.68
C GLY A 79 7.00 2.45 7.52
N PHE A 80 6.46 2.69 6.32
CA PHE A 80 7.28 2.88 5.12
C PHE A 80 7.86 4.31 5.05
N PRO A 81 9.20 4.49 5.12
CA PRO A 81 9.81 5.83 5.14
C PRO A 81 9.49 6.64 3.88
N GLY A 82 9.51 6.00 2.71
CA GLY A 82 9.18 6.63 1.42
C GLY A 82 7.71 7.03 1.27
N LEU A 83 6.84 6.61 2.18
CA LEU A 83 5.40 6.91 2.20
C LEU A 83 5.01 7.74 3.44
N GLY A 84 5.96 8.45 4.05
CA GLY A 84 5.70 9.30 5.21
C GLY A 84 5.36 8.50 6.47
N GLY A 85 5.87 7.27 6.60
CA GLY A 85 5.62 6.39 7.75
C GLY A 85 4.28 5.67 7.70
N ALA A 86 3.67 5.51 6.52
CA ALA A 86 2.43 4.75 6.37
C ALA A 86 2.60 3.31 6.90
N PRO A 87 1.68 2.78 7.73
CA PRO A 87 1.72 1.41 8.21
C PRO A 87 1.36 0.42 7.09
N ILE A 88 1.80 -0.83 7.24
CA ILE A 88 1.30 -1.98 6.45
C ILE A 88 0.06 -2.57 7.13
N LYS A 89 -0.86 -3.13 6.34
CA LYS A 89 -1.99 -3.88 6.87
C LYS A 89 -2.37 -5.03 5.95
N PHE A 90 -2.40 -6.24 6.48
CA PHE A 90 -2.84 -7.42 5.74
C PHE A 90 -4.36 -7.62 5.85
N ILE A 91 -5.03 -7.75 4.71
CA ILE A 91 -6.42 -8.18 4.60
C ILE A 91 -6.42 -9.66 4.24
N VAL A 92 -6.45 -10.51 5.27
CA VAL A 92 -6.36 -11.97 5.13
C VAL A 92 -7.73 -12.58 4.81
N ARG A 93 -7.76 -13.49 3.85
CA ARG A 93 -8.95 -14.25 3.44
C ARG A 93 -8.59 -15.72 3.21
N ASP A 94 -9.43 -16.61 3.74
CA ASP A 94 -9.27 -18.07 3.61
C ASP A 94 -9.83 -18.56 2.26
N ASP A 95 -8.98 -19.18 1.45
CA ASP A 95 -9.39 -19.82 0.19
C ASP A 95 -9.85 -21.28 0.33
N GLN A 96 -9.72 -21.85 1.54
CA GLN A 96 -10.13 -23.21 1.87
C GLN A 96 -9.42 -24.29 1.04
N SER A 97 -8.22 -23.99 0.52
CA SER A 97 -7.49 -24.82 -0.45
C SER A 97 -8.27 -25.03 -1.76
N ARG A 98 -9.07 -24.04 -2.19
CA ARG A 98 -9.92 -24.13 -3.39
C ARG A 98 -9.61 -23.00 -4.38
N GLY A 99 -9.19 -23.36 -5.59
CA GLY A 99 -8.81 -22.41 -6.64
C GLY A 99 -9.87 -21.39 -7.03
N GLU A 100 -11.11 -21.81 -7.27
CA GLU A 100 -12.22 -20.90 -7.61
C GLU A 100 -12.55 -19.92 -6.48
N GLN A 101 -12.40 -20.37 -5.23
CA GLN A 101 -12.58 -19.51 -4.05
C GLN A 101 -11.45 -18.48 -3.97
N ALA A 102 -10.19 -18.90 -4.16
CA ALA A 102 -9.04 -18.00 -4.20
C ALA A 102 -9.20 -16.92 -5.28
N ARG A 103 -9.63 -17.31 -6.49
CA ARG A 103 -9.89 -16.38 -7.58
C ARG A 103 -10.93 -15.33 -7.20
N THR A 104 -12.08 -15.75 -6.68
CA THR A 104 -13.15 -14.85 -6.23
C THR A 104 -12.66 -13.90 -5.13
N ILE A 105 -11.87 -14.41 -4.19
CA ILE A 105 -11.28 -13.61 -3.11
C ILE A 105 -10.34 -12.54 -3.69
N VAL A 106 -9.46 -12.90 -4.62
CA VAL A 106 -8.53 -11.96 -5.25
C VAL A 106 -9.29 -10.87 -6.01
N GLU A 107 -10.32 -11.24 -6.78
CA GLU A 107 -11.21 -10.27 -7.44
C GLU A 107 -11.83 -9.29 -6.43
N GLN A 108 -12.27 -9.77 -5.26
CA GLN A 108 -12.81 -8.91 -4.20
C GLN A 108 -11.75 -8.03 -3.52
N LEU A 109 -10.57 -8.58 -3.23
CA LEU A 109 -9.47 -7.83 -2.63
C LEU A 109 -9.07 -6.65 -3.52
N ILE A 110 -9.02 -6.86 -4.84
CA ILE A 110 -8.73 -5.82 -5.83
C ILE A 110 -9.91 -4.86 -5.99
N SER A 111 -11.12 -5.37 -6.27
CA SER A 111 -12.24 -4.53 -6.68
C SER A 111 -12.97 -3.82 -5.53
N VAL A 112 -13.03 -4.43 -4.35
CA VAL A 112 -13.75 -3.92 -3.17
C VAL A 112 -12.78 -3.35 -2.15
N ASN A 113 -11.78 -4.14 -1.73
CA ASN A 113 -10.84 -3.70 -0.69
C ASN A 113 -9.77 -2.73 -1.20
N LYS A 114 -9.59 -2.63 -2.53
CA LYS A 114 -8.62 -1.72 -3.18
C LYS A 114 -7.21 -1.91 -2.61
N VAL A 115 -6.80 -3.16 -2.43
CA VAL A 115 -5.45 -3.47 -1.95
C VAL A 115 -4.39 -3.03 -2.96
N HIS A 116 -3.22 -2.64 -2.47
CA HIS A 116 -2.10 -2.18 -3.31
C HIS A 116 -1.23 -3.32 -3.81
N TRP A 117 -1.33 -4.50 -3.18
CA TRP A 117 -0.56 -5.69 -3.52
C TRP A 117 -1.33 -6.96 -3.15
N ILE A 118 -1.10 -8.03 -3.89
CA ILE A 118 -1.62 -9.37 -3.57
C ILE A 118 -0.46 -10.27 -3.11
N ASN A 119 -0.58 -10.79 -1.89
CA ASN A 119 0.27 -11.81 -1.33
C ASN A 119 -0.45 -13.16 -1.37
N GLY A 120 0.10 -14.11 -2.13
CA GLY A 120 -0.47 -15.45 -2.31
C GLY A 120 -0.47 -15.86 -3.79
N GLU A 121 -0.76 -17.11 -4.13
CA GLU A 121 -1.05 -18.25 -3.25
C GLU A 121 0.17 -19.21 -3.25
N GLY A 122 0.39 -19.97 -2.17
CA GLY A 122 1.59 -20.79 -1.97
C GLY A 122 1.63 -22.12 -2.74
N THR A 123 0.50 -22.60 -3.25
CA THR A 123 0.38 -23.80 -4.08
C THR A 123 0.33 -23.44 -5.57
N SER A 124 1.26 -24.00 -6.35
CA SER A 124 1.41 -23.64 -7.77
C SER A 124 0.12 -23.76 -8.60
N GLY A 125 -0.72 -24.75 -8.28
CA GLY A 125 -2.01 -24.94 -8.94
C GLY A 125 -2.94 -23.74 -8.76
N ILE A 126 -3.14 -23.30 -7.52
CA ILE A 126 -4.01 -22.15 -7.24
C ILE A 126 -3.32 -20.85 -7.65
N THR A 127 -1.99 -20.70 -7.50
CA THR A 127 -1.25 -19.54 -8.02
C THR A 127 -1.54 -19.31 -9.50
N SER A 128 -1.49 -20.37 -10.32
CA SER A 128 -1.75 -20.26 -11.76
C SER A 128 -3.16 -19.79 -12.12
N LEU A 129 -4.15 -20.03 -11.24
CA LEU A 129 -5.53 -19.59 -11.45
C LEU A 129 -5.73 -18.12 -11.10
N ILE A 130 -5.01 -17.60 -10.11
CA ILE A 130 -5.15 -16.21 -9.67
C ILE A 130 -4.22 -15.24 -10.41
N GLN A 131 -3.09 -15.72 -10.93
CA GLN A 131 -2.10 -14.89 -11.62
C GLN A 131 -2.72 -14.03 -12.74
N PRO A 132 -3.55 -14.56 -13.67
CA PRO A 132 -4.15 -13.74 -14.72
C PRO A 132 -5.08 -12.65 -14.19
N VAL A 133 -5.74 -12.87 -13.05
CA VAL A 133 -6.60 -11.87 -12.41
C VAL A 133 -5.75 -10.71 -11.90
N VAL A 134 -4.66 -11.01 -11.20
CA VAL A 134 -3.74 -9.99 -10.67
C VAL A 134 -3.09 -9.22 -11.82
N GLU A 135 -2.56 -9.92 -12.84
CA GLU A 135 -1.94 -9.27 -14.02
C GLU A 135 -2.91 -8.33 -14.76
N SER A 136 -4.20 -8.68 -14.83
CA SER A 136 -5.20 -7.84 -15.48
C SER A 136 -5.53 -6.55 -14.73
N ALA A 137 -5.20 -6.48 -13.44
CA ALA A 137 -5.52 -5.34 -12.57
C ALA A 137 -4.48 -4.21 -12.62
N GLY A 138 -3.30 -4.48 -13.19
CA GLY A 138 -2.14 -3.56 -13.20
C GLY A 138 -1.35 -3.58 -11.89
#